data_AF-Q5JZM5-F1
#
_entry.id   AF-Q5JZM5-F1
#
_cell.length_a   1.000
_cell.length_b   1.000
_cell.length_c   1.000
_cell.angle_alpha   90.00
_cell.angle_beta   90.00
_cell.angle_gamma   90.00
#
_symmetry.space_group_name_H-M   'P 1'
#
loop_
_entity.id
_entity.type
_entity.pdbx_description
1 polymer ?
#
loop_
_entity_poly.entity_id
_entity_poly.type
_entity_poly.pdbx_seq_one_letter_code
_entity_poly.pdbx_strand_id
1 'polypeptide(L)'
;PEGGRDAISIFHYAKGQPYIDEVGTFKERIQWVGDPQWKDGSIVIHNLDYSDNGTFTCDVKNPPDIVGKTSQVTLYVFEKVPTRYGVVLGAVIGGVLGVVLLGLLLFYLIRYCWLRRQAALQRRLSAMEKGKLHKPSKDSKRGRQTPVLYAMLDHTRSTKAVSEKKAKGLGESRKD
;
A
#
# COMPACT_ATOMS: atom_id res chain seq x y z
N PRO A 1 17.61 -6.35 -51.14
CA PRO A 1 16.25 -6.79 -51.55
C PRO A 1 15.91 -8.11 -50.83
N GLU A 2 15.43 -8.00 -49.59
CA GLU A 2 15.10 -9.14 -48.75
C GLU A 2 13.65 -9.04 -48.28
N GLY A 3 12.91 -10.13 -48.44
CA GLY A 3 11.75 -10.41 -47.60
C GLY A 3 10.39 -9.96 -48.11
N GLY A 4 10.05 -10.30 -49.35
CA GLY A 4 8.65 -10.36 -49.81
C GLY A 4 7.87 -11.48 -49.10
N ARG A 5 7.59 -11.32 -47.81
CA ARG A 5 6.41 -11.93 -47.17
C ARG A 5 5.48 -10.76 -46.88
N ASP A 6 4.25 -10.88 -47.35
CA ASP A 6 3.21 -9.85 -47.40
C ASP A 6 3.20 -8.95 -46.14
N ALA A 7 3.82 -7.77 -46.24
CA ALA A 7 3.64 -6.74 -45.23
C ALA A 7 2.22 -6.21 -45.37
N ILE A 8 1.34 -6.59 -44.45
CA ILE A 8 -0.05 -6.17 -44.44
C ILE A 8 -0.09 -4.69 -44.05
N SER A 9 -0.54 -3.84 -44.97
CA SER A 9 -0.71 -2.40 -44.71
C SER A 9 -2.03 -2.16 -44.00
N ILE A 10 -1.98 -1.79 -42.73
CA ILE A 10 -3.18 -1.57 -41.91
C ILE A 10 -3.67 -0.12 -41.92
N PHE A 11 -2.79 0.82 -42.28
CA PHE A 11 -3.04 2.26 -42.28
C PHE A 11 -2.06 2.95 -43.23
N HIS A 12 -2.53 3.97 -43.95
CA HIS A 12 -1.67 4.88 -44.70
C HIS A 12 -2.24 6.31 -44.74
N TYR A 13 -1.37 7.31 -44.75
CA TYR A 13 -1.75 8.71 -44.90
C TYR A 13 -1.26 9.23 -46.25
N ALA A 14 -2.16 9.75 -47.07
CA ALA A 14 -1.83 10.26 -48.39
C ALA A 14 -2.75 11.43 -48.78
N LYS A 15 -2.24 12.37 -49.60
CA LYS A 15 -3.03 13.48 -50.15
C LYS A 15 -3.81 14.30 -49.10
N GLY A 16 -3.29 14.39 -47.88
CA GLY A 16 -3.93 15.13 -46.79
C GLY A 16 -5.05 14.38 -46.06
N GLN A 17 -5.19 13.06 -46.28
CA GLN A 17 -6.24 12.24 -45.67
C GLN A 17 -5.67 10.93 -45.08
N PRO A 18 -6.19 10.50 -43.92
CA PRO A 18 -5.91 9.17 -43.37
C PRO A 18 -6.78 8.11 -44.08
N TYR A 19 -6.17 6.99 -44.45
CA TYR A 19 -6.83 5.82 -45.01
C TYR A 19 -6.55 4.61 -44.11
N ILE A 20 -7.61 4.00 -43.62
CA ILE A 20 -7.57 2.78 -42.80
C ILE A 20 -7.92 1.62 -43.72
N ASP A 21 -7.17 0.52 -43.64
CA ASP A 21 -7.49 -0.65 -44.43
C ASP A 21 -8.84 -1.24 -43.97
N GLU A 22 -9.73 -1.49 -44.91
CA GLU A 22 -11.06 -2.07 -44.66
C GLU A 22 -11.00 -3.59 -44.54
N VAL A 23 -9.85 -4.18 -44.83
CA VAL A 23 -9.60 -5.62 -44.82
C VAL A 23 -8.61 -5.98 -43.71
N GLY A 24 -8.90 -7.06 -42.98
CA GLY A 24 -8.00 -7.63 -41.98
C GLY A 24 -8.39 -7.40 -40.52
N THR A 25 -7.54 -7.87 -39.62
CA THR A 25 -7.81 -8.00 -38.17
C THR A 25 -7.96 -6.67 -37.43
N PHE A 26 -7.44 -5.58 -37.99
CA PHE A 26 -7.41 -4.26 -37.33
C PHE A 26 -8.51 -3.31 -37.80
N LYS A 27 -9.39 -3.76 -38.69
CA LYS A 27 -10.54 -2.99 -39.18
C LYS A 27 -11.35 -2.45 -38.01
N GLU A 28 -11.82 -1.20 -38.11
CA GLU A 28 -12.65 -0.51 -37.09
C GLU A 28 -11.98 -0.28 -35.73
N ARG A 29 -10.77 -0.80 -35.50
CA ARG A 29 -10.01 -0.62 -34.26
C ARG A 29 -8.92 0.45 -34.37
N ILE A 30 -8.61 0.93 -35.58
CA ILE A 30 -7.59 1.94 -35.82
C ILE A 30 -8.19 3.35 -35.78
N GLN A 31 -7.52 4.25 -35.07
CA GLN A 31 -7.83 5.67 -35.02
C GLN A 31 -6.57 6.50 -35.35
N TRP A 32 -6.70 7.44 -36.28
CA TRP A 32 -5.66 8.44 -36.55
C TRP A 32 -5.66 9.51 -35.46
N VAL A 33 -4.50 9.73 -34.84
CA VAL A 33 -4.29 10.78 -33.81
C VAL A 33 -3.10 11.69 -34.10
N GLY A 34 -2.33 11.40 -35.15
CA GLY A 34 -1.16 12.16 -35.52
C GLY A 34 -1.48 13.51 -36.18
N ASP A 35 -0.44 14.33 -36.29
CA ASP A 35 -0.46 15.61 -36.97
C ASP A 35 0.73 15.72 -37.93
N PRO A 36 0.51 15.62 -39.26
CA PRO A 36 1.59 15.69 -40.24
C PRO A 36 2.26 17.06 -40.29
N GLN A 37 1.57 18.14 -39.89
CA GLN A 37 2.17 19.48 -39.83
C GLN A 37 3.30 19.53 -38.79
N TRP A 38 3.18 18.72 -37.74
CA TRP A 38 4.15 18.60 -36.65
C TRP A 38 5.02 17.33 -36.75
N LYS A 39 5.06 16.69 -37.92
CA LYS A 39 5.82 15.46 -38.20
C LYS A 39 5.41 14.28 -37.30
N ASP A 40 4.14 14.24 -36.88
CA ASP A 40 3.59 13.17 -36.05
C ASP A 40 2.73 12.20 -36.89
N GLY A 41 3.19 10.95 -36.95
CA GLY A 41 2.58 9.84 -37.68
C GLY A 41 1.76 8.88 -36.81
N SER A 42 1.27 9.33 -35.64
CA SER A 42 0.71 8.44 -34.62
C SER A 42 -0.68 7.90 -34.95
N ILE A 43 -0.86 6.60 -34.68
CA ILE A 43 -2.15 5.91 -34.70
C ILE A 43 -2.41 5.24 -33.35
N VAL A 44 -3.68 5.07 -33.00
CA VAL A 44 -4.14 4.29 -31.85
C VAL A 44 -4.85 3.04 -32.36
N ILE A 45 -4.53 1.89 -31.76
CA ILE A 45 -5.22 0.63 -32.00
C ILE A 45 -6.01 0.31 -30.72
N HIS A 46 -7.33 0.27 -30.84
CA HIS A 46 -8.27 -0.03 -29.76
C HIS A 46 -8.48 -1.54 -29.60
N ASN A 47 -8.96 -1.95 -28.42
CA ASN A 47 -9.31 -3.35 -28.12
C ASN A 47 -8.21 -4.33 -28.56
N LEU A 48 -6.98 -4.11 -28.07
CA LEU A 48 -5.86 -4.98 -28.35
C LEU A 48 -6.10 -6.39 -27.79
N ASP A 49 -5.81 -7.39 -28.62
CA ASP A 49 -5.83 -8.80 -28.22
C ASP A 49 -4.42 -9.40 -28.27
N TYR A 50 -4.21 -10.53 -27.61
CA TYR A 50 -2.94 -11.24 -27.60
C TYR A 50 -2.46 -11.67 -28.99
N SER A 51 -3.39 -11.88 -29.93
CA SER A 51 -3.05 -12.16 -31.33
C SER A 51 -2.46 -10.96 -32.06
N ASP A 52 -2.62 -9.73 -31.53
CA ASP A 52 -2.07 -8.51 -32.12
C ASP A 52 -0.58 -8.30 -31.79
N ASN A 53 0.00 -9.19 -30.98
CA ASN A 53 1.42 -9.20 -30.65
C ASN A 53 2.26 -9.33 -31.92
N GLY A 54 3.13 -8.35 -32.18
CA GLY A 54 3.90 -8.35 -33.40
C GLY A 54 4.77 -7.11 -33.57
N THR A 55 5.49 -7.07 -34.69
CA THR A 55 6.33 -5.92 -35.05
C THR A 55 5.62 -5.08 -36.10
N PHE A 56 5.26 -3.86 -35.71
CA PHE A 56 4.69 -2.84 -36.58
C PHE A 56 5.81 -2.06 -37.23
N THR A 57 5.66 -1.77 -38.52
CA THR A 57 6.65 -1.02 -39.30
C THR A 57 6.01 0.25 -39.83
N CYS A 58 6.62 1.39 -39.52
CA CYS A 58 6.23 2.68 -40.06
C CYS A 58 7.19 3.06 -41.19
N ASP A 59 6.66 3.21 -42.40
CA ASP A 59 7.42 3.65 -43.58
C ASP A 59 6.94 5.04 -44.01
N VAL A 60 7.77 6.05 -43.78
CA VAL A 60 7.45 7.45 -44.10
C VAL A 60 8.18 7.83 -45.38
N LYS A 61 7.42 8.17 -46.41
CA LYS A 61 7.92 8.66 -47.70
C LYS A 61 7.65 10.15 -47.82
N ASN A 62 8.70 10.95 -48.01
CA ASN A 62 8.61 12.41 -48.17
C ASN A 62 9.17 12.82 -49.54
N PRO A 63 8.38 12.83 -50.63
CA PRO A 63 8.86 13.31 -51.93
C PRO A 63 9.36 14.76 -51.82
N PRO A 64 10.54 15.15 -52.38
CA PRO A 64 11.39 14.47 -53.36
C PRO A 64 12.43 13.49 -52.78
N ASP A 65 12.48 13.29 -51.45
CA ASP A 65 13.36 12.32 -50.82
C ASP A 65 12.80 10.90 -51.05
N ILE A 66 13.31 10.22 -52.07
CA ILE A 66 12.88 8.88 -52.49
C ILE A 66 13.21 7.82 -51.42
N VAL A 67 14.10 8.15 -50.48
CA VAL A 67 14.53 7.26 -49.40
C VAL A 67 13.64 7.46 -48.19
N GLY A 68 12.63 6.59 -48.05
CA GLY A 68 11.82 6.53 -46.84
C GLY A 68 12.64 6.07 -45.63
N LYS A 69 12.37 6.65 -44.46
CA LYS A 69 12.89 6.14 -43.19
C LYS A 69 11.89 5.14 -42.64
N THR A 70 12.33 3.89 -42.55
CA THR A 70 11.55 2.81 -41.94
C THR A 70 11.90 2.69 -40.46
N SER A 71 10.89 2.76 -39.59
CA SER A 71 11.04 2.53 -38.15
C SER A 71 10.22 1.32 -37.73
N GLN A 72 10.76 0.49 -36.85
CA GLN A 72 10.06 -0.69 -36.32
C GLN A 72 9.70 -0.49 -34.85
N VAL A 73 8.50 -0.92 -34.49
CA VAL A 73 7.97 -0.87 -33.13
C VAL A 73 7.38 -2.23 -32.80
N THR A 74 7.87 -2.89 -31.74
CA THR A 74 7.33 -4.16 -31.28
C THR A 74 6.23 -3.93 -30.26
N LEU A 75 5.03 -4.42 -30.55
CA LEU A 75 3.87 -4.36 -29.68
C LEU A 75 3.78 -5.63 -28.84
N TYR A 76 3.67 -5.45 -27.51
CA TYR A 76 3.42 -6.53 -26.55
C TYR A 76 2.15 -6.24 -25.76
N VAL A 77 1.18 -7.13 -25.87
CA VAL A 77 -0.11 -7.10 -25.18
C VAL A 77 -0.05 -8.06 -23.99
N PHE A 78 -0.41 -7.54 -22.81
CA PHE A 78 -0.45 -8.28 -21.54
C PHE A 78 -1.84 -8.13 -20.91
N GLU A 79 -2.43 -9.19 -20.34
CA GLU A 79 -3.73 -9.12 -19.62
C GLU A 79 -3.73 -8.11 -18.49
N LYS A 80 -2.59 -8.06 -17.78
CA LYS A 80 -2.38 -7.22 -16.62
C LYS A 80 -1.16 -6.41 -16.92
N VAL A 81 -1.32 -5.08 -16.90
CA VAL A 81 -0.18 -4.18 -16.92
C VAL A 81 0.76 -4.63 -15.80
N PRO A 82 2.03 -4.97 -16.09
CA PRO A 82 2.97 -5.27 -15.04
C PRO A 82 3.00 -4.04 -14.14
N THR A 83 2.58 -4.22 -12.88
CA THR A 83 2.62 -3.15 -11.88
C THR A 83 3.99 -2.51 -11.97
N ARG A 84 4.04 -1.20 -12.26
CA ARG A 84 5.30 -0.46 -12.42
C ARG A 84 6.17 -0.85 -11.23
N TYR A 85 7.31 -1.51 -11.48
CA TYR A 85 8.19 -2.00 -10.43
C TYR A 85 8.52 -0.90 -9.41
N GLY A 86 8.56 0.37 -9.86
CA GLY A 86 8.72 1.54 -9.00
C GLY A 86 7.62 1.75 -7.95
N VAL A 87 6.35 1.43 -8.24
CA VAL A 87 5.24 1.57 -7.26
C VAL A 87 5.38 0.52 -6.16
N VAL A 88 5.65 -0.74 -6.55
CA VAL A 88 5.85 -1.84 -5.59
C VAL A 88 7.06 -1.55 -4.70
N LEU A 89 8.18 -1.15 -5.31
CA LEU A 89 9.41 -0.83 -4.60
C LEU A 89 9.22 0.39 -3.66
N GLY A 90 8.53 1.43 -4.13
CA GLY A 90 8.24 2.62 -3.34
C GLY A 90 7.38 2.32 -2.11
N ALA A 91 6.35 1.47 -2.26
CA ALA A 91 5.50 1.07 -1.15
C ALA A 91 6.27 0.29 -0.07
N VAL A 92 7.16 -0.62 -0.47
CA VAL A 92 7.99 -1.40 0.47
C VAL A 92 8.94 -0.48 1.23
N ILE A 93 9.69 0.38 0.53
CA ILE A 93 10.65 1.30 1.16
C ILE A 93 9.92 2.29 2.09
N GLY A 94 8.82 2.87 1.63
CA GLY A 94 7.99 3.78 2.43
C GLY A 94 7.41 3.12 3.67
N GLY A 95 6.94 1.87 3.55
CA GLY A 95 6.44 1.08 4.67
C GLY A 95 7.52 0.82 5.72
N VAL A 96 8.71 0.37 5.31
CA VAL A 96 9.83 0.11 6.24
C VAL A 96 10.25 1.39 6.97
N LEU A 97 10.44 2.49 6.24
CA LEU A 97 10.79 3.77 6.86
C LEU A 97 9.71 4.27 7.82
N GLY A 98 8.43 4.13 7.45
CA GLY A 98 7.29 4.47 8.30
C GLY A 98 7.27 3.68 9.60
N VAL A 99 7.51 2.37 9.54
CA VAL A 99 7.56 1.49 10.73
C VAL A 99 8.75 1.84 11.63
N VAL A 100 9.91 2.13 11.06
CA VAL A 100 11.10 2.53 11.83
C VAL A 100 10.85 3.86 12.55
N LEU A 101 10.32 4.87 11.86
CA LEU A 101 10.02 6.17 12.46
C LEU A 101 8.94 6.06 13.55
N LEU A 102 7.89 5.26 13.31
CA LEU A 102 6.87 5.00 14.32
C LEU A 102 7.43 4.28 15.54
N GLY A 103 8.30 3.28 15.34
CA GLY A 103 8.97 2.56 16.42
C GLY A 103 9.86 3.47 17.27
N LEU A 104 10.64 4.36 16.64
CA LEU A 104 11.47 5.36 17.34
C LEU A 104 10.61 6.36 18.13
N LEU A 105 9.51 6.83 17.55
CA LEU A 105 8.57 7.74 18.23
C LEU A 105 7.96 7.08 19.47
N LEU A 106 7.47 5.85 19.34
CA LEU A 106 6.92 5.09 20.47
C LEU A 106 7.97 4.85 21.54
N PHE A 107 9.19 4.44 21.16
CA PHE A 107 10.29 4.25 22.10
C PHE A 107 10.62 5.54 22.86
N TYR A 108 10.68 6.67 22.16
CA TYR A 108 10.93 7.98 22.77
C TYR A 108 9.81 8.38 23.74
N LEU A 109 8.54 8.23 23.35
CA LEU A 109 7.39 8.52 24.20
C LEU A 109 7.35 7.62 25.45
N ILE A 110 7.67 6.33 25.32
CA ILE A 110 7.78 5.41 26.44
C ILE A 110 8.89 5.89 27.38
N ARG A 111 10.10 6.11 26.88
CA ARG A 111 11.23 6.59 27.71
C ARG A 111 10.91 7.89 28.42
N TYR A 112 10.28 8.82 27.71
CA TYR A 112 9.83 10.09 28.26
C TYR A 112 8.80 9.91 29.38
N CYS A 113 7.78 9.09 29.15
CA CYS A 113 6.77 8.76 30.16
C CYS A 113 7.41 8.07 31.38
N TRP A 114 8.36 7.17 31.17
CA TRP A 114 9.06 6.46 32.23
C TRP A 114 9.90 7.40 33.10
N LEU A 115 10.70 8.28 32.49
CA LEU A 115 11.49 9.30 33.19
C LEU A 115 10.59 10.23 34.02
N ARG A 116 9.49 10.72 33.42
CA ARG A 116 8.51 11.56 34.12
C ARG A 116 7.85 10.82 35.29
N ARG A 117 7.46 9.55 35.09
CA ARG A 117 6.90 8.72 36.15
C ARG A 117 7.88 8.49 37.29
N GLN A 118 9.15 8.22 37.01
CA GLN A 118 10.16 8.07 38.04
C GLN A 118 10.35 9.37 38.83
N ALA A 119 10.43 10.52 38.17
CA ALA A 119 10.52 11.82 38.84
C ALA A 119 9.28 12.13 39.70
N ALA A 120 8.09 11.68 39.30
CA ALA A 120 6.87 11.83 40.10
C ALA A 120 6.85 10.89 41.32
N LEU A 121 7.27 9.63 41.14
CA LEU A 121 7.29 8.62 42.19
C LEU A 121 8.32 8.95 43.27
N GLN A 122 9.51 9.41 42.87
CA GLN A 122 10.54 9.89 43.80
C GLN A 122 10.03 11.03 44.69
N ARG A 123 9.35 12.03 44.11
CA ARG A 123 8.72 13.12 44.88
C ARG A 123 7.68 12.62 45.88
N ARG A 124 6.88 11.61 45.51
CA ARG A 124 5.86 11.04 46.42
C ARG A 124 6.50 10.28 47.58
N LEU A 125 7.58 9.54 47.34
CA LEU A 125 8.32 8.87 48.41
C LEU A 125 8.97 9.87 49.37
N SER A 126 9.62 10.92 48.86
CA SER A 126 10.21 11.98 49.70
C SER A 126 9.16 12.78 50.49
N ALA A 127 7.95 12.96 49.94
CA ALA A 127 6.84 13.59 50.67
C ALA A 127 6.29 12.69 51.78
N MET A 128 6.23 11.37 51.58
CA MET A 128 5.85 10.42 52.63
C MET A 128 6.88 10.35 53.76
N GLU A 129 8.17 10.47 53.43
CA GLU A 129 9.26 10.51 54.42
C GLU A 129 9.19 11.78 55.30
N LYS A 130 8.98 12.95 54.68
CA LYS A 130 8.79 14.22 55.41
C LYS A 130 7.49 14.28 56.21
N GLY A 131 6.41 13.68 55.71
CA GLY A 131 5.12 13.60 56.40
C GLY A 131 5.14 12.73 57.65
N LYS A 132 6.06 11.76 57.74
CA LYS A 132 6.26 10.95 58.96
C LYS A 132 7.00 11.69 60.08
N LEU A 133 7.78 12.73 59.77
CA LEU A 133 8.58 13.45 60.77
C LEU A 133 7.77 14.52 61.54
N HIS A 134 6.60 14.92 61.05
CA HIS A 134 5.78 16.02 61.60
C HIS A 134 4.57 15.58 62.44
N LYS A 135 4.53 14.35 62.98
CA LYS A 135 3.47 13.93 63.91
C LYS A 135 4.00 13.91 65.36
N PRO A 136 3.96 15.03 66.10
CA PRO A 136 4.22 15.01 67.53
C PRO A 136 3.07 14.34 68.26
N SER A 137 3.42 13.40 69.12
CA SER A 137 2.56 12.79 70.12
C SER A 137 1.88 13.87 70.99
N LYS A 138 0.56 13.81 71.13
CA LYS A 138 -0.12 14.37 72.29
C LYS A 138 -1.13 13.35 72.80
N ASP A 139 -0.85 12.89 74.01
CA ASP A 139 -1.61 11.90 74.76
C ASP A 139 -3.03 12.38 75.05
N SER A 140 -4.04 11.56 74.75
CA SER A 140 -5.26 11.48 75.57
C SER A 140 -6.01 10.18 75.28
N LYS A 141 -6.13 9.35 76.33
CA LYS A 141 -6.78 8.04 76.33
C LYS A 141 -8.20 8.07 75.76
N ARG A 142 -8.45 7.36 74.65
CA ARG A 142 -9.67 6.56 74.45
C ARG A 142 -9.54 5.61 73.25
N GLY A 143 -9.85 4.33 73.47
CA GLY A 143 -10.30 3.42 72.42
C GLY A 143 -9.22 2.89 71.47
N ARG A 144 -8.77 1.67 71.75
CA ARG A 144 -7.94 0.84 70.89
C ARG A 144 -8.67 0.54 69.56
N GLN A 145 -8.17 1.08 68.45
CA GLN A 145 -8.25 0.45 67.12
C GLN A 145 -7.11 1.00 66.24
N THR A 146 -6.15 0.14 65.94
CA THR A 146 -5.04 0.39 65.02
C THR A 146 -5.55 0.36 63.57
N PRO A 147 -5.22 1.35 62.72
CA PRO A 147 -5.54 1.24 61.30
C PRO A 147 -4.64 0.18 60.65
N VAL A 148 -5.25 -0.89 60.15
CA VAL A 148 -4.59 -1.94 59.38
C VAL A 148 -4.37 -1.39 57.96
N LEU A 149 -3.11 -1.27 57.55
CA LEU A 149 -2.76 -0.93 56.18
C LEU A 149 -2.85 -2.20 55.32
N TYR A 150 -3.89 -2.35 54.51
CA TYR A 150 -3.97 -3.43 53.53
C TYR A 150 -3.35 -2.96 52.21
N ALA A 151 -2.21 -3.55 51.84
CA ALA A 151 -1.72 -3.47 50.47
C ALA A 151 -2.35 -4.64 49.69
N MET A 152 -3.30 -4.35 48.82
CA MET A 152 -3.81 -5.34 47.87
C MET A 152 -2.74 -5.53 46.78
N LEU A 153 -2.02 -6.65 46.81
CA LEU A 153 -1.35 -7.14 45.61
C LEU A 153 -2.44 -7.66 44.68
N ASP A 154 -2.61 -6.99 43.54
CA ASP A 154 -3.54 -7.39 42.50
C ASP A 154 -3.04 -8.70 41.86
N HIS A 155 -3.45 -9.82 42.43
CA HIS A 155 -3.11 -11.17 41.96
C HIS A 155 -4.26 -11.73 41.11
N THR A 156 -4.52 -11.07 39.99
CA THR A 156 -5.38 -11.58 38.93
C THR A 156 -4.78 -11.08 37.62
N ARG A 157 -3.91 -11.82 36.91
CA ARG A 157 -4.33 -12.98 36.09
C ARG A 157 -3.10 -13.65 35.45
N SER A 158 -2.47 -14.57 36.17
CA SER A 158 -1.67 -15.67 35.63
C SER A 158 -1.80 -16.75 36.69
N THR A 159 -2.72 -17.71 36.59
CA THR A 159 -2.66 -18.85 35.67
C THR A 159 -4.05 -19.50 35.53
N LYS A 160 -4.48 -19.79 34.30
CA LYS A 160 -5.25 -21.01 33.98
C LYS A 160 -4.91 -21.40 32.55
N ALA A 161 -3.80 -22.11 32.43
CA ALA A 161 -3.59 -23.04 31.34
C ALA A 161 -4.45 -24.29 31.62
N VAL A 162 -5.29 -24.65 30.64
CA VAL A 162 -5.59 -26.02 30.18
C VAL A 162 -6.46 -26.95 31.07
N SER A 163 -7.39 -27.65 30.39
CA SER A 163 -8.25 -28.80 30.79
C SER A 163 -9.47 -28.44 31.66
N GLU A 164 -10.72 -28.90 31.45
CA GLU A 164 -11.23 -30.03 30.66
C GLU A 164 -12.78 -29.96 30.55
N LYS A 165 -13.31 -30.36 29.39
CA LYS A 165 -14.59 -31.07 29.09
C LYS A 165 -15.93 -30.75 29.81
N LYS A 166 -16.89 -30.32 28.97
CA LYS A 166 -18.18 -31.00 28.62
C LYS A 166 -19.23 -31.25 29.74
N ALA A 167 -20.40 -30.59 29.63
CA ALA A 167 -21.70 -31.21 29.26
C ALA A 167 -22.94 -30.36 29.63
N LYS A 168 -23.84 -30.21 28.64
CA LYS A 168 -25.32 -30.25 28.64
C LYS A 168 -26.17 -29.43 29.65
N GLY A 169 -27.18 -28.76 29.08
CA GLY A 169 -28.43 -28.33 29.74
C GLY A 169 -29.04 -27.12 29.02
N LEU A 170 -29.82 -27.32 27.96
CA LEU A 170 -31.28 -27.36 27.94
C LEU A 170 -31.92 -25.95 27.98
N GLY A 171 -32.52 -25.56 26.85
CA GLY A 171 -33.24 -24.30 26.66
C GLY A 171 -34.20 -24.45 25.49
N GLU A 172 -35.37 -24.99 25.82
CA GLU A 172 -36.55 -25.27 25.00
C GLU A 172 -37.11 -24.00 24.34
N SER A 173 -37.49 -24.08 23.06
CA SER A 173 -38.47 -23.18 22.45
C SER A 173 -39.29 -23.96 21.43
N ARG A 174 -40.57 -24.14 21.76
CA ARG A 174 -41.61 -24.81 20.97
C ARG A 174 -42.85 -23.93 20.98
N LYS A 175 -43.59 -24.00 19.87
CA LYS A 175 -44.93 -23.47 19.54
C LYS A 175 -44.94 -22.08 18.91
N ASP A 176 -45.57 -21.85 17.75
CA ASP A 176 -46.55 -22.63 16.96
C ASP A 176 -46.24 -22.56 15.45
#